data_AF-A0A3M1HD50-F1
#
_entry.id   AF-A0A3M1HD50-F1
#
_cell.length_a   1.000
_cell.length_b   1.000
_cell.length_c   1.000
_cell.angle_alpha   90.00
_cell.angle_beta   90.00
_cell.angle_gamma   90.00
#
_symmetry.space_group_name_H-M   'P 1'
#
loop_
_entity.id
_entity.type
_entity.pdbx_description
1 polymer ?
#
loop_
_entity_poly.entity_id
_entity_poly.type
_entity_poly.pdbx_seq_one_letter_code
_entity_poly.pdbx_strand_id
1 'polypeptide(L)'
;MPPKIGKFSQFLVRISAFLFKEILEIIRQPLLIITLVLGPFLILLFFGIGFRNEARALRTLFVVDPNSGMAQAIEQYANSLGPQLVFVG
;
A
#
# COMPACT_ATOMS: atom_id res chain seq x y z
N MET A 1 30.69 -37.13 -30.39
CA MET A 1 29.59 -36.84 -31.35
C MET A 1 28.72 -35.75 -30.74
N PRO A 2 28.65 -34.52 -31.29
CA PRO A 2 27.73 -33.52 -30.77
C PRO A 2 26.29 -33.98 -31.03
N PRO A 3 25.38 -33.87 -30.03
CA PRO A 3 23.99 -34.23 -30.22
C PRO A 3 23.36 -33.33 -31.29
N LYS A 4 22.68 -33.93 -32.28
CA LYS A 4 21.88 -33.20 -33.28
C LYS A 4 20.59 -32.70 -32.62
N ILE A 5 20.71 -31.63 -31.86
CA ILE A 5 19.59 -30.93 -31.26
C ILE A 5 18.84 -30.23 -32.40
N GLY A 6 17.52 -30.44 -32.49
CA GLY A 6 16.69 -29.78 -33.50
C GLY A 6 16.81 -28.25 -33.38
N LYS A 7 16.80 -27.54 -34.52
CA LYS A 7 17.00 -26.07 -34.57
C LYS A 7 16.14 -25.29 -33.55
N PHE A 8 14.93 -25.75 -33.30
CA PHE A 8 14.01 -25.19 -32.30
C PHE A 8 14.51 -25.37 -30.86
N SER A 9 14.99 -26.55 -30.50
CA SER A 9 15.55 -26.81 -29.16
C SER A 9 16.85 -26.03 -28.94
N GLN A 10 17.69 -25.87 -29.98
CA GLN A 10 18.89 -25.05 -29.88
C GLN A 10 18.55 -23.56 -29.65
N PHE A 11 17.49 -23.07 -30.28
CA PHE A 11 16.96 -21.72 -30.06
C PHE A 11 16.46 -21.53 -28.62
N LEU A 12 15.67 -22.47 -28.11
CA LEU A 12 15.19 -22.44 -26.72
C LEU A 12 16.35 -22.47 -25.73
N VAL A 13 17.33 -23.35 -25.91
CA VAL A 13 18.51 -23.42 -25.03
C VAL A 13 19.28 -22.10 -25.02
N ARG A 14 19.40 -21.42 -26.18
CA ARG A 14 20.09 -20.13 -26.25
C ARG A 14 19.35 -19.03 -25.50
N ILE A 15 18.03 -18.94 -25.64
CA ILE A 15 17.20 -17.96 -24.91
C ILE A 15 17.26 -18.23 -23.43
N SER A 16 17.03 -19.47 -23.00
CA SER A 16 17.10 -19.85 -21.59
C SER A 16 18.48 -19.56 -21.01
N ALA A 17 19.56 -19.91 -21.72
CA ALA A 17 20.92 -19.62 -21.27
C ALA A 17 21.19 -18.12 -21.14
N PHE A 18 20.59 -17.27 -21.98
CA PHE A 18 20.67 -15.83 -21.82
C PHE A 18 19.94 -15.35 -20.57
N LEU A 19 18.68 -15.78 -20.37
CA LEU A 19 17.88 -15.41 -19.21
C LEU A 19 18.50 -15.87 -17.88
N PHE A 20 18.96 -17.12 -17.81
CA PHE A 20 19.58 -17.65 -16.59
C PHE A 20 20.88 -16.95 -16.23
N LYS A 21 21.65 -16.46 -17.22
CA LYS A 21 22.83 -15.65 -16.93
C LYS A 21 22.46 -14.38 -16.20
N GLU A 22 21.47 -13.65 -16.71
CA GLU A 22 20.99 -12.41 -16.10
C GLU A 22 20.42 -12.66 -14.70
N ILE A 23 19.61 -13.70 -14.51
CA ILE A 23 19.07 -14.07 -13.20
C ILE A 23 20.20 -14.36 -12.20
N LEU A 24 21.20 -15.13 -12.61
CA LEU A 24 22.35 -15.44 -11.75
C LEU A 24 23.21 -14.21 -11.47
N GLU A 25 23.34 -13.30 -12.43
CA GLU A 25 24.07 -12.04 -12.26
C GLU A 25 23.37 -11.12 -11.25
N ILE A 26 22.04 -10.99 -11.33
CA ILE A 26 21.22 -10.29 -10.34
C ILE A 26 21.37 -10.93 -8.96
N ILE A 27 21.29 -12.27 -8.87
CA ILE A 27 21.43 -12.99 -7.59
C ILE A 27 22.82 -12.79 -6.96
N ARG A 28 23.86 -12.63 -7.79
CA ARG A 28 25.23 -12.36 -7.35
C ARG A 28 25.46 -10.92 -6.92
N GLN A 29 24.52 -10.02 -7.16
CA GLN A 29 24.58 -8.62 -6.71
C GLN A 29 23.71 -8.45 -5.45
N PRO A 30 24.21 -8.83 -4.25
CA PRO A 30 23.41 -8.86 -3.03
C PRO A 30 22.80 -7.50 -2.71
N LEU A 31 23.52 -6.40 -2.95
CA LEU A 31 23.02 -5.06 -2.67
C LEU A 31 21.82 -4.67 -3.54
N LEU A 32 21.82 -5.12 -4.81
CA LEU A 32 20.72 -4.88 -5.74
C LEU A 32 19.45 -5.61 -5.28
N ILE A 33 19.58 -6.89 -4.90
CA ILE A 33 18.47 -7.68 -4.35
C ILE A 33 17.96 -7.05 -3.06
N ILE A 34 18.86 -6.71 -2.13
CA ILE A 34 18.52 -6.10 -0.85
C ILE A 34 17.73 -4.81 -1.08
N THR A 35 18.16 -3.95 -2.01
CA THR A 35 17.47 -2.69 -2.28
C THR A 35 16.13 -2.91 -2.99
N LEU A 36 16.09 -3.82 -3.96
CA LEU A 36 14.88 -4.18 -4.71
C LEU A 36 13.79 -4.77 -3.79
N VAL A 37 14.20 -5.61 -2.83
CA VAL A 37 13.29 -6.23 -1.87
C VAL A 37 13.01 -5.29 -0.71
N LEU A 38 14.00 -4.76 -0.01
CA LEU A 38 13.75 -3.93 1.18
C LEU A 38 13.11 -2.59 0.85
N GLY A 39 13.35 -1.98 -0.31
CA GLY A 39 12.82 -0.66 -0.66
C GLY A 39 11.31 -0.53 -0.43
N PRO A 40 10.47 -1.35 -1.08
CA PRO A 40 9.02 -1.35 -0.86
C PRO A 40 8.63 -1.63 0.60
N PHE A 41 9.32 -2.55 1.27
CA PHE A 41 9.00 -2.93 2.65
C PHE A 41 9.38 -1.85 3.65
N LEU A 42 10.46 -1.11 3.42
CA LEU A 42 10.84 0.04 4.23
C LEU A 42 9.79 1.14 4.09
N ILE A 43 9.28 1.40 2.88
CA ILE A 43 8.17 2.33 2.66
C ILE A 43 6.94 1.88 3.45
N LEU A 44 6.57 0.60 3.37
CA LEU A 44 5.45 0.04 4.13
C LEU A 44 5.69 0.09 5.64
N LEU A 45 6.91 -0.12 6.11
CA LEU A 45 7.28 -0.03 7.52
C LEU A 45 7.10 1.40 8.03
N PHE A 46 7.62 2.39 7.31
CA PHE A 46 7.44 3.81 7.66
C PHE A 46 5.96 4.19 7.66
N PHE A 47 5.20 3.72 6.66
CA PHE A 47 3.76 3.93 6.61
C PHE A 47 3.06 3.28 7.79
N GLY A 48 3.39 2.03 8.13
CA GLY A 48 2.82 1.29 9.24
C GLY A 48 3.07 1.95 10.59
N ILE A 49 4.27 2.53 10.80
CA ILE A 49 4.59 3.31 12.00
C ILE A 49 3.73 4.60 12.07
N GLY A 50 3.52 5.26 10.92
CA GLY A 50 2.70 6.46 10.84
C GLY A 50 1.19 6.18 10.85
N PHE A 51 0.77 4.94 10.59
CA PHE A 51 -0.63 4.56 10.48
C PHE A 51 -1.25 4.39 11.86
N ARG A 52 -2.22 5.24 12.17
CA ARG A 52 -3.07 5.09 13.34
C ARG A 52 -4.39 4.47 12.89
N ASN A 53 -4.73 3.30 13.42
CA ASN A 53 -6.03 2.66 13.17
C ASN A 53 -7.18 3.31 13.97
N GLU A 54 -6.95 4.51 14.52
CA GLU A 54 -7.97 5.27 15.21
C GLU A 54 -8.68 6.13 14.18
N ALA A 55 -10.00 5.98 14.11
CA ALA A 55 -10.81 6.89 13.35
C ALA A 55 -10.60 8.29 13.94
N ARG A 56 -9.95 9.16 13.17
CA ARG A 56 -9.59 10.51 13.62
C ARG A 56 -10.87 11.19 14.07
N ALA A 57 -10.92 11.55 15.35
CA ALA A 57 -11.99 12.34 15.92
C ALA A 57 -11.93 13.73 15.27
N LEU A 58 -12.75 13.94 14.25
CA LEU A 58 -12.83 15.20 13.52
C LEU A 58 -13.63 16.15 14.40
N ARG A 59 -13.06 17.33 14.66
CA ARG A 59 -13.80 18.44 15.27
C ARG A 59 -14.77 18.95 14.22
N THR A 60 -16.06 18.81 14.49
CA THR A 60 -17.12 19.18 13.55
C THR A 60 -18.00 20.23 14.21
N LEU A 61 -18.21 21.34 13.49
CA LEU A 61 -19.12 22.42 13.87
C LEU A 61 -20.31 22.36 12.91
N PHE A 62 -21.52 22.30 13.46
CA PHE A 62 -22.74 22.24 12.65
C PHE A 62 -23.33 23.63 12.56
N VAL A 63 -23.32 24.22 11.36
CA VAL A 63 -23.96 25.53 11.13
C VAL A 63 -25.39 25.30 10.69
N VAL A 64 -26.34 25.69 11.54
CA VAL A 64 -27.77 25.54 11.28
C VAL A 64 -28.53 26.78 11.77
N ASP A 65 -29.66 27.09 11.14
CA ASP A 65 -30.55 28.15 11.61
C ASP A 65 -31.12 27.77 13.00
N PRO A 66 -30.99 28.64 14.03
CA PRO A 66 -31.49 28.38 15.39
C PRO A 66 -32.98 28.07 15.46
N ASN A 67 -33.77 28.55 14.49
CA ASN A 67 -35.22 28.36 14.47
C ASN A 67 -35.66 27.14 13.63
N SER A 68 -34.71 26.39 13.08
CA SER A 68 -35.01 25.20 12.31
C SER A 68 -35.17 23.97 13.21
N GLY A 69 -36.05 23.04 12.83
CA GLY A 69 -36.18 21.75 13.52
C GLY A 69 -34.90 20.90 13.52
N MET A 70 -33.91 21.24 12.68
CA MET A 70 -32.60 20.59 12.68
C MET A 70 -31.74 20.96 13.89
N ALA A 71 -31.88 22.17 14.47
CA ALA A 71 -31.11 22.58 15.64
C ALA A 71 -31.38 21.64 16.83
N GLN A 72 -32.65 21.31 17.07
CA GLN A 72 -33.07 20.37 18.11
C GLN A 72 -32.57 18.94 17.86
N ALA A 73 -32.59 18.49 16.59
CA ALA A 73 -32.08 17.17 16.23
C ALA A 73 -30.55 17.08 16.45
N ILE A 74 -29.80 18.12 16.08
CA ILE A 74 -28.34 18.15 16.28
C ILE A 74 -28.02 18.12 17.78
N GLU A 75 -28.66 18.92 18.62
CA GLU A 75 -28.45 18.87 20.08
C GLU A 75 -28.77 17.50 20.69
N GLN A 76 -29.85 16.85 20.23
CA GLN A 76 -30.25 15.54 20.72
C GLN A 76 -29.29 14.43 20.31
N TYR A 77 -28.77 14.46 19.08
CA TYR A 77 -27.96 13.37 18.54
C TYR A 77 -26.44 13.63 18.60
N ALA A 78 -25.98 14.87 18.79
CA ALA A 78 -24.56 15.25 18.79
C ALA A 78 -23.72 14.43 19.78
N ASN A 79 -24.27 14.11 20.95
CA ASN A 79 -23.60 13.33 21.99
C ASN A 79 -23.63 11.80 21.72
N SER A 80 -24.38 11.36 20.71
CA SER A 80 -24.55 9.96 20.30
C SER A 80 -23.90 9.65 18.94
N LEU A 81 -23.43 10.68 18.22
CA LEU A 81 -22.62 10.50 17.02
C LEU A 81 -21.36 9.74 17.43
N GLY A 82 -20.96 8.75 16.62
CA GLY A 82 -19.85 7.86 16.94
C GLY A 82 -18.56 8.62 17.29
N PRO A 83 -17.58 7.95 17.92
CA PRO A 83 -16.36 8.58 18.47
C PRO A 83 -15.51 9.34 17.43
N GLN A 84 -15.87 9.28 16.16
CA GLN A 84 -15.27 10.00 15.04
C GLN A 84 -15.70 11.46 14.93
N LEU A 85 -16.81 11.87 15.56
CA LEU A 85 -17.37 13.22 15.45
C LEU A 85 -17.38 13.90 16.82
N VAL A 86 -16.50 14.87 17.00
CA VAL A 86 -16.49 15.71 18.20
C VAL A 86 -17.24 16.98 17.89
N PHE A 87 -18.43 17.11 18.46
CA PHE A 87 -19.24 18.32 18.38
C PHE A 87 -18.56 19.47 19.13
N VAL A 88 -18.39 20.62 18.47
CA VAL A 88 -17.71 21.81 19.05
C VAL A 88 -18.65 23.02 19.16
N GLY A 89 -19.87 22.95 18.63
CA GLY A 89 -20.85 24.03 18.70
C GLY A 89 -21.94 23.91 17.65
#